data_AF-A0A081BIF1-F1
#
_entry.id   AF-A0A081BIF1-F1
#
_cell.length_a   1.000
_cell.length_b   1.000
_cell.length_c   1.000
_cell.angle_alpha   90.00
_cell.angle_beta   90.00
_cell.angle_gamma   90.00
#
_symmetry.space_group_name_H-M   'P 1'
#
loop_
_entity.id
_entity.type
_entity.pdbx_description
1 polymer ?
#
loop_
_entity_poly.entity_id
_entity_poly.type
_entity_poly.pdbx_seq_one_letter_code
_entity_poly.pdbx_strand_id
1 'polypeptide(L)'
;MKVVWKTHYLTTTTGLTAAFGVDVTNDADRTIDLKLVGFLGDPTYVVPAVDDEANITDTVLTTDQQDVNSNGSNTKKVVTTGASYVIATTNHLQVVGTIADAQGTDWGQTVTLSPNGIATIHLTTGANSDETFQQLYGLDELPSLGDLGITDGTDRDSNFTVSLMGPITLPASWQGKVQVAYTTT
;
A
#
# COMPACT_ATOMS: atom_id res chain seq x y z
N MET A 1 4.81 17.37 -18.68
CA MET A 1 5.14 18.82 -18.76
C MET A 1 6.54 18.98 -19.37
N LYS A 2 6.78 19.97 -20.24
CA LYS A 2 8.11 20.25 -20.83
C LYS A 2 8.60 21.61 -20.35
N VAL A 3 9.75 21.65 -19.67
CA VAL A 3 10.43 22.88 -19.28
C VAL A 3 11.61 23.09 -20.22
N VAL A 4 11.65 24.23 -20.92
CA VAL A 4 12.73 24.58 -21.84
C VAL A 4 13.56 25.73 -21.25
N TRP A 5 14.81 25.45 -20.92
CA TRP A 5 15.73 26.44 -20.41
C TRP A 5 16.42 27.17 -21.55
N LYS A 6 16.47 28.51 -21.49
CA LYS A 6 17.23 29.36 -22.43
C LYS A 6 18.67 29.60 -21.98
N THR A 7 19.30 28.63 -21.30
CA THR A 7 20.74 28.68 -21.01
C THR A 7 21.48 27.83 -22.03
N HIS A 8 22.64 28.32 -22.48
CA HIS A 8 23.45 27.61 -23.47
C HIS A 8 24.39 26.59 -22.80
N TYR A 9 24.73 26.78 -21.52
CA TYR A 9 25.61 25.89 -20.76
C TYR A 9 25.24 25.87 -19.27
N LEU A 10 25.44 24.71 -18.63
CA LEU A 10 25.49 24.56 -17.18
C LEU A 10 26.91 24.19 -16.79
N THR A 11 27.39 24.79 -15.70
CA THR A 11 28.70 24.46 -15.13
C THR A 11 28.49 23.64 -13.87
N THR A 12 29.55 22.99 -13.39
CA THR A 12 29.52 22.27 -12.10
C THR A 12 29.19 23.17 -10.90
N THR A 13 29.25 24.50 -11.09
CA THR A 13 28.94 25.51 -10.07
C THR A 13 27.60 26.21 -10.28
N THR A 14 26.88 25.93 -11.37
CA THR A 14 25.60 26.58 -11.68
C THR A 14 24.49 25.54 -11.81
N GLY A 15 23.57 25.56 -10.83
CA GLY A 15 22.33 24.78 -10.87
C GLY A 15 21.20 25.53 -11.59
N LEU A 16 20.23 24.77 -12.09
CA LEU A 16 18.92 25.29 -12.47
C LEU A 16 17.88 24.68 -11.54
N THR A 17 16.88 25.49 -11.18
CA THR A 17 15.75 25.05 -10.39
C THR A 17 14.47 25.34 -11.17
N ALA A 18 13.67 24.32 -11.44
CA ALA A 18 12.27 24.46 -11.81
C ALA A 18 11.41 23.98 -10.66
N ALA A 19 10.27 24.65 -10.48
CA ALA A 19 9.18 24.19 -9.65
C ALA A 19 7.90 24.20 -10.50
N PHE A 20 7.03 23.23 -10.26
CA PHE A 20 5.70 23.18 -10.84
C PHE A 20 4.73 22.70 -9.77
N GLY A 21 3.53 23.28 -9.76
CA GLY A 21 2.45 22.78 -8.91
C GLY A 21 1.93 21.45 -9.44
N VAL A 22 1.53 20.57 -8.54
CA VAL A 22 0.80 19.34 -8.85
C VAL A 22 -0.50 19.35 -8.07
N ASP A 23 -1.62 19.12 -8.76
CA ASP A 23 -2.90 18.89 -8.09
C ASP A 23 -2.98 17.41 -7.73
N VAL A 24 -2.99 17.12 -6.44
CA VAL A 24 -3.20 15.76 -5.91
C VAL A 24 -4.68 15.62 -5.56
N THR A 25 -5.39 14.81 -6.31
CA THR A 25 -6.84 14.60 -6.16
C THR A 25 -7.14 13.47 -5.17
N ASN A 26 -8.41 13.36 -4.74
CA ASN A 26 -8.84 12.33 -3.78
C ASN A 26 -8.72 10.90 -4.32
N ASP A 27 -8.67 10.73 -5.64
CA ASP A 27 -8.49 9.47 -6.36
C ASP A 27 -7.02 9.15 -6.68
N ALA A 28 -6.07 10.00 -6.28
CA ALA A 28 -4.66 9.75 -6.53
C ALA A 28 -4.17 8.47 -5.82
N ASP A 29 -3.26 7.75 -6.47
CA ASP A 29 -2.56 6.62 -5.86
C ASP A 29 -1.83 7.08 -4.60
N ARG A 30 -1.80 6.21 -3.56
CA ARG A 30 -1.17 6.56 -2.28
C ARG A 30 0.31 6.90 -2.45
N THR A 31 0.94 6.26 -3.42
CA THR A 31 2.33 6.49 -3.79
C THR A 31 2.37 7.14 -5.17
N ILE A 32 2.98 8.32 -5.25
CA ILE A 32 3.20 9.05 -6.50
C ILE A 32 4.69 9.07 -6.80
N ASP A 33 5.07 8.48 -7.92
CA ASP A 33 6.43 8.51 -8.44
C ASP A 33 6.59 9.64 -9.46
N LEU A 34 7.36 10.67 -9.10
CA LEU A 34 7.73 11.74 -10.01
C LEU A 34 9.11 11.46 -10.60
N LYS A 35 9.18 11.32 -11.93
CA LYS A 35 10.42 11.10 -12.68
C LYS A 35 10.76 12.32 -13.52
N LEU A 36 12.01 12.76 -13.44
CA LEU A 36 12.63 13.78 -14.26
C LEU A 36 13.50 13.12 -15.32
N VAL A 37 13.37 13.58 -16.57
CA VAL A 37 14.21 13.17 -17.69
C VAL A 37 14.97 14.38 -18.22
N GLY A 38 16.30 14.33 -18.16
CA GLY A 38 17.21 15.33 -18.67
C GLY A 38 17.87 14.89 -19.97
N PHE A 39 17.75 15.71 -21.01
CA PHE A 39 18.41 15.46 -22.29
C PHE A 39 19.82 16.02 -22.30
N LEU A 40 20.79 15.17 -22.65
CA LEU A 40 22.19 15.53 -22.68
C LEU A 40 22.59 16.05 -24.06
N GLY A 41 23.31 17.18 -24.08
CA GLY A 41 23.99 17.67 -25.28
C GLY A 41 25.38 17.06 -25.47
N ASP A 42 25.99 16.57 -24.38
CA ASP A 42 27.32 15.96 -24.37
C ASP A 42 27.21 14.42 -24.38
N PRO A 43 27.67 13.73 -25.43
CA PRO A 43 27.62 12.27 -25.52
C PRO A 43 28.56 11.55 -24.54
N THR A 44 29.51 12.27 -23.94
CA THR A 44 30.52 11.75 -23.02
C THR A 44 30.18 11.96 -21.54
N TYR A 45 29.04 12.59 -21.25
CA TYR A 45 28.60 12.79 -19.88
C TYR A 45 28.39 11.46 -19.14
N VAL A 46 28.86 11.41 -17.89
CA VAL A 46 28.75 10.25 -16.99
C VAL A 46 28.05 10.67 -15.70
N VAL A 47 27.32 9.73 -15.11
CA VAL A 47 26.75 9.84 -13.76
C VAL A 47 27.51 8.91 -12.82
N PRO A 48 27.50 9.14 -11.50
CA PRO A 48 28.04 8.19 -10.54
C PRO A 48 27.48 6.78 -10.77
N ALA A 49 28.33 5.77 -10.58
CA ALA A 49 27.88 4.39 -10.62
C ALA A 49 26.94 4.12 -9.44
N VAL A 50 25.92 3.32 -9.69
CA VAL A 50 25.05 2.74 -8.66
C VAL A 50 25.51 1.29 -8.50
N ASP A 51 25.94 0.92 -7.30
CA ASP A 51 26.56 -0.39 -7.05
C ASP A 51 25.54 -1.54 -7.01
N ASP A 52 24.26 -1.23 -6.82
CA ASP A 52 23.12 -2.16 -6.71
C ASP A 52 21.97 -1.80 -7.67
N GLU A 53 20.77 -2.37 -7.45
CA GLU A 53 19.56 -2.00 -8.18
C GLU A 53 19.18 -0.52 -7.91
N ALA A 54 18.98 0.22 -8.99
CA ALA A 54 18.76 1.67 -8.91
C ALA A 54 17.44 2.02 -8.23
N ASN A 55 17.52 2.85 -7.19
CA ASN A 55 16.37 3.46 -6.54
C ASN A 55 15.83 4.62 -7.40
N ILE A 56 14.57 4.99 -7.19
CA ILE A 56 13.97 6.12 -7.91
C ILE A 56 14.71 7.45 -7.69
N THR A 57 15.36 7.59 -6.53
CA THR A 57 16.18 8.76 -6.17
C THR A 57 17.55 8.78 -6.83
N ASP A 58 18.01 7.64 -7.35
CA ASP A 58 19.31 7.57 -8.01
C ASP A 58 19.27 8.30 -9.35
N THR A 59 20.40 8.92 -9.69
CA THR A 59 20.57 9.55 -11.00
C THR A 59 21.29 8.58 -11.90
N VAL A 60 20.57 8.04 -12.88
CA VAL A 60 21.10 7.01 -13.80
C VAL A 60 21.12 7.50 -15.24
N LEU A 61 22.06 6.98 -16.03
CA LEU A 61 22.16 7.23 -17.46
C LEU A 61 21.38 6.15 -18.21
N THR A 62 20.36 6.55 -18.95
CA THR A 62 19.48 5.64 -19.71
C THR A 62 19.36 6.10 -21.16
N THR A 63 18.52 5.42 -21.93
CA THR A 63 18.24 5.73 -23.35
C THR A 63 16.80 6.20 -23.48
N ASP A 64 16.56 7.24 -24.27
CA ASP A 64 15.24 7.78 -24.59
C ASP A 64 14.42 6.85 -25.51
N GLN A 65 14.10 5.64 -25.05
CA GLN A 65 13.45 4.63 -25.90
C GLN A 65 12.05 5.02 -26.37
N GLN A 66 11.39 5.92 -25.64
CA GLN A 66 10.01 6.35 -25.89
C GLN A 66 9.91 7.67 -26.67
N ASP A 67 11.04 8.26 -27.06
CA ASP A 67 11.09 9.60 -27.68
C ASP A 67 10.28 10.61 -26.85
N VAL A 68 10.60 10.71 -25.55
CA VAL A 68 9.84 11.49 -24.55
C VAL A 68 9.78 12.98 -24.89
N ASN A 69 10.73 13.49 -25.68
CA ASN A 69 10.71 14.86 -26.19
C ASN A 69 10.17 15.01 -27.62
N SER A 70 9.73 13.91 -28.23
CA SER A 70 9.13 13.84 -29.58
C SER A 70 10.03 14.43 -30.68
N ASN A 71 11.33 14.12 -30.64
CA ASN A 71 12.31 14.56 -31.62
C ASN A 71 12.57 13.53 -32.75
N GLY A 72 11.91 12.37 -32.72
CA GLY A 72 12.04 11.29 -33.70
C GLY A 72 13.24 10.37 -33.49
N SER A 73 13.91 10.44 -32.34
CA SER A 73 15.08 9.60 -32.03
C SER A 73 14.88 8.86 -30.72
N ASN A 74 15.04 7.54 -30.75
CA ASN A 74 14.89 6.66 -29.60
C ASN A 74 16.22 6.09 -29.04
N THR A 75 17.35 6.65 -29.50
CA THR A 75 18.70 6.15 -29.18
C THR A 75 19.53 7.14 -28.37
N LYS A 76 18.98 8.32 -28.08
CA LYS A 76 19.71 9.36 -27.34
C LYS A 76 19.84 9.00 -25.88
N LYS A 77 21.03 9.23 -25.33
CA LYS A 77 21.28 9.12 -23.89
C LYS A 77 20.55 10.23 -23.15
N VAL A 78 19.94 9.88 -22.02
CA VAL A 78 19.26 10.78 -21.10
C VAL A 78 19.67 10.48 -19.68
N VAL A 79 19.55 11.47 -18.81
CA VAL A 79 19.68 11.30 -17.37
C VAL A 79 18.29 11.18 -16.79
N THR A 80 18.06 10.19 -15.94
CA THR A 80 16.80 10.02 -15.22
C THR A 80 17.04 10.01 -13.72
N THR A 81 16.19 10.73 -13.00
CA THR A 81 16.14 10.76 -11.54
C THR A 81 14.69 11.02 -11.12
N GLY A 82 14.35 10.78 -9.87
CA GLY A 82 12.99 10.99 -9.40
C GLY A 82 12.87 11.04 -7.88
N ALA A 83 11.63 11.11 -7.44
CA ALA A 83 11.26 11.03 -6.03
C ALA A 83 9.91 10.32 -5.92
N SER A 84 9.75 9.55 -4.84
CA SER A 84 8.48 8.92 -4.49
C SER A 84 7.85 9.69 -3.32
N TYR A 85 6.58 10.02 -3.45
CA TYR A 85 5.79 10.72 -2.45
C TYR A 85 4.70 9.80 -1.93
N VAL A 86 4.61 9.66 -0.61
CA VAL A 86 3.51 8.93 0.04
C VAL A 86 2.50 9.95 0.56
N ILE A 87 1.29 9.92 0.04
CA ILE A 87 0.19 10.75 0.53
C ILE A 87 -0.20 10.24 1.92
N ALA A 88 -0.11 11.11 2.91
CA ALA A 88 -0.62 10.83 4.24
C ALA A 88 -2.15 10.96 4.22
N THR A 89 -2.86 9.83 4.19
CA THR A 89 -4.32 9.80 4.35
C THR A 89 -4.68 9.35 5.77
N THR A 90 -5.65 10.02 6.38
CA THR A 90 -6.25 9.60 7.66
C THR A 90 -7.50 8.79 7.36
N ASN A 91 -7.33 7.49 7.09
CA ASN A 91 -8.47 6.61 6.81
C ASN A 91 -9.14 6.20 8.14
N HIS A 92 -10.46 6.38 8.25
CA HIS A 92 -11.25 6.02 9.44
C HIS A 92 -12.05 4.73 9.22
N LEU A 93 -11.37 3.63 8.91
CA LEU A 93 -12.03 2.32 8.85
C LEU A 93 -12.30 1.81 10.27
N GLN A 94 -13.58 1.66 10.61
CA GLN A 94 -13.98 0.97 11.84
C GLN A 94 -14.32 -0.49 11.51
N VAL A 95 -13.77 -1.43 12.29
CA VAL A 95 -14.18 -2.84 12.26
C VAL A 95 -14.86 -3.17 13.58
N VAL A 96 -16.02 -3.81 13.51
CA VAL A 96 -16.79 -4.28 14.66
C VAL A 96 -16.91 -5.80 14.56
N GLY A 97 -16.41 -6.49 15.59
CA GLY A 97 -16.62 -7.92 15.77
C GLY A 97 -17.90 -8.19 16.55
N THR A 98 -18.76 -9.05 16.01
CA THR A 98 -19.94 -9.57 16.71
C THR A 98 -19.96 -11.08 16.67
N ILE A 99 -20.50 -11.70 17.71
CA ILE A 99 -20.60 -13.15 17.87
C ILE A 99 -22.04 -13.55 18.17
N ALA A 100 -22.44 -14.69 17.62
CA ALA A 100 -23.73 -15.33 17.85
C ALA A 100 -23.57 -16.85 17.97
N ASP A 101 -24.58 -17.54 18.49
CA ASP A 101 -24.62 -19.01 18.51
C ASP A 101 -24.86 -19.58 17.11
N ALA A 102 -25.02 -20.90 17.01
CA ALA A 102 -25.24 -21.60 15.74
C ALA A 102 -26.50 -21.14 14.99
N GLN A 103 -27.47 -20.57 15.70
CA GLN A 103 -28.73 -20.08 15.17
C GLN A 103 -28.56 -18.70 14.54
N GLY A 104 -27.59 -17.90 15.02
CA GLY A 104 -27.22 -16.63 14.40
C GLY A 104 -28.31 -15.56 14.49
N THR A 105 -29.23 -15.68 15.46
CA THR A 105 -30.40 -14.78 15.57
C THR A 105 -30.17 -13.57 16.46
N ASP A 106 -29.17 -13.62 17.35
CA ASP A 106 -28.81 -12.52 18.26
C ASP A 106 -27.29 -12.27 18.23
N TRP A 107 -26.89 -11.08 17.81
CA TRP A 107 -25.50 -10.71 17.57
C TRP A 107 -25.04 -9.73 18.64
N GLY A 108 -24.04 -10.13 19.43
CA GLY A 108 -23.47 -9.31 20.50
C GLY A 108 -21.95 -9.35 20.51
N GLN A 109 -21.32 -8.86 21.58
CA GLN A 109 -19.88 -9.02 21.81
C GLN A 109 -19.55 -10.29 22.61
N THR A 110 -20.57 -10.95 23.15
CA THR A 110 -20.47 -12.14 23.99
C THR A 110 -21.57 -13.11 23.63
N VAL A 111 -21.26 -14.40 23.60
CA VAL A 111 -22.23 -15.48 23.48
C VAL A 111 -21.95 -16.53 24.57
N THR A 112 -23.00 -17.13 25.11
CA THR A 112 -22.85 -18.30 25.99
C THR A 112 -23.08 -19.56 25.20
N LEU A 113 -22.14 -20.50 25.26
CA LEU A 113 -22.22 -21.78 24.57
C LEU A 113 -22.15 -22.94 25.55
N SER A 114 -22.81 -24.05 25.21
CA SER A 114 -22.53 -25.33 25.87
C SER A 114 -21.19 -25.89 25.40
N PRO A 115 -20.55 -26.83 26.14
CA PRO A 115 -19.39 -27.56 25.64
C PRO A 115 -19.65 -28.15 24.24
N ASN A 116 -18.69 -28.00 23.32
CA ASN A 116 -18.81 -28.34 21.89
C ASN A 116 -19.87 -27.52 21.12
N GLY A 117 -20.33 -26.41 21.70
CA GLY A 117 -21.19 -25.45 21.02
C GLY A 117 -20.47 -24.75 19.88
N ILE A 118 -21.24 -24.29 18.91
CA ILE A 118 -20.76 -23.60 17.72
C ILE A 118 -21.15 -22.13 17.87
N ALA A 119 -20.21 -21.24 17.60
CA ALA A 119 -20.47 -19.83 17.43
C ALA A 119 -20.04 -19.35 16.06
N THR A 120 -20.72 -18.33 15.58
CA THR A 120 -20.36 -17.61 14.37
C THR A 120 -19.81 -16.26 14.76
N ILE A 121 -18.64 -15.90 14.22
CA ILE A 121 -18.03 -14.58 14.38
C ILE A 121 -18.22 -13.82 13.08
N HIS A 122 -18.73 -12.59 13.17
CA HIS A 122 -18.85 -11.65 12.08
C HIS A 122 -17.94 -10.46 12.33
N LEU A 123 -17.14 -10.12 11.33
CA LEU A 123 -16.39 -8.87 11.28
C LEU A 123 -17.10 -7.95 10.30
N THR A 124 -17.63 -6.84 10.81
CA THR A 124 -18.33 -5.84 10.00
C THR A 124 -17.50 -4.58 9.91
N THR A 125 -17.28 -4.08 8.69
CA THR A 125 -16.69 -2.76 8.49
C THR A 125 -17.81 -1.71 8.55
N GLY A 126 -17.62 -0.67 9.36
CA GLY A 126 -18.52 0.48 9.40
C GLY A 126 -18.44 1.29 8.10
N ALA A 127 -19.45 2.13 7.86
CA ALA A 127 -19.39 3.09 6.76
C ALA A 127 -18.18 4.02 6.95
N ASN A 128 -17.23 3.92 6.03
CA ASN A 128 -16.06 4.79 6.00
C ASN A 128 -16.51 6.22 5.67
N SER A 129 -15.85 7.24 6.24
CA SER A 129 -16.01 8.62 5.76
C SER A 129 -15.37 8.83 4.38
N ASP A 130 -14.48 7.91 3.98
CA ASP A 130 -13.69 8.00 2.76
C ASP A 130 -14.08 6.89 1.78
N GLU A 131 -14.23 7.23 0.50
CA GLU A 131 -14.86 6.37 -0.50
C GLU A 131 -14.00 5.15 -0.92
N THR A 132 -12.69 5.14 -0.63
CA THR A 132 -11.78 4.07 -1.09
C THR A 132 -10.63 3.79 -0.10
N PHE A 133 -10.29 2.50 0.09
CA PHE A 133 -9.06 2.06 0.75
C PHE A 133 -8.22 1.25 -0.24
N GLN A 134 -6.90 1.47 -0.27
CA GLN A 134 -6.02 0.79 -1.23
C GLN A 134 -5.48 -0.54 -0.69
N GLN A 135 -5.34 -0.66 0.62
CA GLN A 135 -4.85 -1.87 1.30
C GLN A 135 -5.54 -2.03 2.65
N LEU A 136 -5.91 -3.27 2.98
CA LEU A 136 -6.47 -3.65 4.29
C LEU A 136 -5.83 -4.97 4.73
N TYR A 137 -5.33 -4.99 5.96
CA TYR A 137 -4.87 -6.20 6.62
C TYR A 137 -5.73 -6.42 7.86
N GLY A 138 -6.42 -7.57 7.92
CA GLY A 138 -7.14 -8.04 9.09
C GLY A 138 -6.43 -9.26 9.66
N LEU A 139 -6.14 -9.22 10.96
CA LEU A 139 -5.57 -10.33 11.70
C LEU A 139 -6.45 -10.58 12.93
N ASP A 140 -6.78 -11.84 13.17
CA ASP A 140 -7.51 -12.27 14.35
C ASP A 140 -6.91 -13.59 14.86
N GLU A 141 -6.92 -13.78 16.17
CA GLU A 141 -6.44 -14.97 16.87
C GLU A 141 -7.58 -15.54 17.72
N LEU A 142 -7.96 -16.77 17.37
CA LEU A 142 -8.99 -17.49 18.12
C LEU A 142 -8.49 -17.81 19.54
N PRO A 143 -9.36 -17.69 20.56
CA PRO A 143 -9.00 -17.98 21.92
C PRO A 143 -8.39 -19.39 22.09
N SER A 144 -7.30 -19.45 22.85
CA SER A 144 -6.67 -20.70 23.26
C SER A 144 -6.16 -20.60 24.69
N LEU A 145 -5.93 -21.73 25.36
CA LEU A 145 -5.51 -21.73 26.76
C LEU A 145 -4.20 -20.95 26.96
N GLY A 146 -4.26 -19.89 27.78
CA GLY A 146 -3.11 -19.04 28.08
C GLY A 146 -2.68 -18.12 26.93
N ASP A 147 -3.61 -17.78 26.02
CA ASP A 147 -3.34 -16.83 24.95
C ASP A 147 -3.16 -15.40 25.46
N LEU A 148 -2.38 -14.63 24.70
CA LEU A 148 -2.11 -13.23 24.97
C LEU A 148 -2.76 -12.34 23.92
N GLY A 149 -3.10 -11.11 24.29
CA GLY A 149 -3.57 -10.10 23.35
C GLY A 149 -2.49 -9.80 22.30
N ILE A 150 -2.84 -9.89 21.01
CA ILE A 150 -1.89 -9.67 19.90
C ILE A 150 -1.25 -8.26 19.95
N THR A 151 -2.02 -7.26 20.39
CA THR A 151 -1.59 -5.85 20.34
C THR A 151 -0.87 -5.37 21.59
N ASP A 152 -1.11 -5.99 22.75
CA ASP A 152 -0.61 -5.51 24.05
C ASP A 152 0.08 -6.59 24.90
N GLY A 153 0.03 -7.85 24.48
CA GLY A 153 0.62 -8.99 25.18
C GLY A 153 -0.03 -9.31 26.52
N THR A 154 -1.22 -8.78 26.80
CA THR A 154 -1.92 -9.02 28.06
C THR A 154 -2.59 -10.39 28.07
N ASP A 155 -2.64 -11.04 29.23
CA ASP A 155 -3.36 -12.31 29.38
C ASP A 155 -4.85 -12.09 29.11
N ARG A 156 -5.43 -12.93 28.25
CA ARG A 156 -6.86 -12.86 27.90
C ARG A 156 -7.74 -13.71 28.82
N ASP A 157 -7.14 -14.43 29.78
CA ASP A 157 -7.81 -15.34 30.71
C ASP A 157 -8.70 -16.38 29.99
N SER A 158 -8.29 -16.80 28.78
CA SER A 158 -9.02 -17.80 28.01
C SER A 158 -8.98 -19.16 28.70
N ASN A 159 -10.15 -19.67 29.06
CA ASN A 159 -10.32 -20.96 29.74
C ASN A 159 -10.77 -22.09 28.78
N PHE A 160 -10.68 -21.84 27.48
CA PHE A 160 -11.12 -22.76 26.43
C PHE A 160 -10.30 -22.55 25.15
N THR A 161 -10.32 -23.55 24.28
CA THR A 161 -9.71 -23.48 22.94
C THR A 161 -10.82 -23.49 21.89
N VAL A 162 -10.75 -22.57 20.94
CA VAL A 162 -11.65 -22.49 19.78
C VAL A 162 -10.88 -22.88 18.52
N SER A 163 -11.54 -23.60 17.63
CA SER A 163 -11.01 -23.93 16.30
C SER A 163 -12.01 -23.59 15.21
N LEU A 164 -11.51 -23.31 14.00
CA LEU A 164 -12.35 -23.09 12.83
C LEU A 164 -13.01 -24.41 12.41
N MET A 165 -14.33 -24.40 12.27
CA MET A 165 -15.07 -25.55 11.75
C MET A 165 -14.98 -25.70 10.24
N GLY A 166 -14.51 -24.67 9.54
CA GLY A 166 -14.41 -24.65 8.08
C GLY A 166 -13.85 -23.32 7.58
N PRO A 167 -13.84 -23.14 6.25
CA PRO A 167 -13.32 -21.92 5.63
C PRO A 167 -14.07 -20.67 6.06
N ILE A 168 -13.33 -19.56 6.21
CA ILE A 168 -13.91 -18.23 6.37
C ILE A 168 -14.75 -17.90 5.13
N THR A 169 -15.99 -17.47 5.36
CA THR A 169 -16.91 -17.08 4.29
C THR A 169 -16.79 -15.59 4.03
N LEU A 170 -16.59 -15.23 2.76
CA LEU A 170 -16.53 -13.84 2.33
C LEU A 170 -17.86 -13.42 1.69
N PRO A 171 -18.32 -12.18 1.93
CA PRO A 171 -19.42 -11.61 1.17
C PRO A 171 -19.05 -11.53 -0.32
N ALA A 172 -20.06 -11.65 -1.20
CA ALA A 172 -19.84 -11.72 -2.65
C ALA A 172 -19.00 -10.56 -3.21
N SER A 173 -19.14 -9.35 -2.65
CA SER A 173 -18.40 -8.16 -3.07
C SER A 173 -16.89 -8.21 -2.80
N TRP A 174 -16.43 -9.14 -1.95
CA TRP A 174 -15.03 -9.32 -1.53
C TRP A 174 -14.37 -10.53 -2.18
N GLN A 175 -15.14 -11.41 -2.83
CA GLN A 175 -14.57 -12.59 -3.50
C GLN A 175 -13.58 -12.17 -4.60
N GLY A 176 -12.39 -12.76 -4.56
CA GLY A 176 -11.30 -12.45 -5.50
C GLY A 176 -10.59 -11.11 -5.27
N LYS A 177 -10.98 -10.32 -4.26
CA LYS A 177 -10.34 -9.04 -3.92
C LYS A 177 -9.42 -9.10 -2.70
N VAL A 178 -9.55 -10.16 -1.91
CA VAL A 178 -8.73 -10.39 -0.72
C VAL A 178 -8.14 -11.78 -0.72
N GLN A 179 -6.96 -11.90 -0.12
CA GLN A 179 -6.36 -13.18 0.21
C GLN A 179 -6.74 -13.54 1.64
N VAL A 180 -7.27 -14.73 1.83
CA VAL A 180 -7.61 -15.26 3.16
C VAL A 180 -6.68 -16.42 3.47
N ALA A 181 -5.98 -16.30 4.59
CA ALA A 181 -5.13 -17.34 5.13
C ALA A 181 -5.50 -17.55 6.60
N TYR A 182 -5.53 -18.81 7.02
CA TYR A 182 -5.76 -19.21 8.40
C TYR A 182 -5.01 -20.50 8.67
N THR A 183 -4.63 -20.70 9.93
CA THR A 183 -4.04 -21.94 10.41
C THR A 183 -5.03 -22.61 11.35
N THR A 184 -5.30 -23.89 11.11
CA THR A 184 -6.03 -24.74 12.05
C THR A 184 -5.03 -25.61 12.79
N THR A 185 -5.03 -25.56 14.11
CA THR A 185 -4.33 -26.54 14.97
C THR A 185 -5.15 -27.80 15.16
#